data_AF-A0A392NN87-F1
#
_entry.id   AF-A0A392NN87-F1
#
_cell.length_a   1.000
_cell.length_b   1.000
_cell.length_c   1.000
_cell.angle_alpha   90.00
_cell.angle_beta   90.00
_cell.angle_gamma   90.00
#
_symmetry.space_group_name_H-M   'P 1'
#
loop_
_entity.id
_entity.type
_entity.pdbx_description
1 polymer ?
#
loop_
_entity_poly.entity_id
_entity_poly.type
_entity_poly.pdbx_seq_one_letter_code
_entity_poly.pdbx_strand_id
1 'polypeptide(L)'
;MIAMKNNYFQVNASAQFCGVAEMVGPVNFDKSVDFWQQDKWSGQFPVKWHIIKDVPNSQFRHLVLENNDNKPVTNSRDTQEVGICVSFIVTMNFAFAVYC
;
A
#
# COMPACT_ATOMS: atom_id res chain seq x y z
N MET A 1 -3.07 -10.07 -1.56
CA MET A 1 -2.21 -9.76 -0.40
C MET A 1 -1.96 -8.28 -0.52
N ILE A 2 -2.76 -7.51 0.22
CA ILE A 2 -2.84 -6.05 0.14
C ILE A 2 -2.26 -5.58 1.47
N ALA A 3 -1.05 -5.03 1.42
CA ALA A 3 -0.34 -4.55 2.59
C ALA A 3 -1.12 -3.39 3.23
N MET A 4 -1.80 -3.63 4.37
CA MET A 4 -2.55 -2.59 5.05
C MET A 4 -1.95 -2.21 6.39
N LYS A 5 -1.10 -1.17 6.36
CA LYS A 5 -1.10 -0.06 7.31
C LYS A 5 -0.25 1.06 6.71
N ASN A 6 -0.86 2.24 6.53
CA ASN A 6 -0.29 3.46 5.92
C ASN A 6 -0.19 3.49 4.38
N ASN A 7 -1.36 3.34 3.74
CA ASN A 7 -1.77 4.00 2.50
C ASN A 7 -1.43 3.39 1.11
N TYR A 8 -0.63 2.35 0.97
CA TYR A 8 -0.20 1.85 -0.36
C TYR A 8 -0.69 0.45 -0.70
N PHE A 9 -1.05 0.24 -1.97
CA PHE A 9 -1.54 -1.04 -2.49
C PHE A 9 -0.54 -1.62 -3.49
N GLN A 10 -0.06 -2.83 -3.21
CA GLN A 10 0.78 -3.62 -4.11
C GLN A 10 0.17 -5.02 -4.22
N VAL A 11 0.03 -5.54 -5.44
CA VAL A 11 -0.31 -6.96 -5.65
C VAL A 11 0.99 -7.76 -5.65
N ASN A 12 1.04 -8.84 -4.88
CA ASN A 12 2.21 -9.74 -4.85
C ASN A 12 2.66 -10.12 -6.26
N ALA A 13 3.97 -10.08 -6.47
CA ALA A 13 4.62 -10.45 -7.74
C ALA A 13 4.22 -9.60 -8.98
N SER A 14 3.48 -8.51 -8.81
CA SER A 14 3.13 -7.60 -9.92
C SER A 14 4.26 -6.65 -10.34
N ALA A 15 5.31 -6.52 -9.51
CA ALA A 15 6.42 -5.58 -9.70
C ALA A 15 6.00 -4.10 -9.87
N GLN A 16 4.77 -3.74 -9.49
CA GLN A 16 4.22 -2.39 -9.53
C GLN A 16 3.36 -2.12 -8.29
N PHE A 17 3.25 -0.85 -7.91
CA PHE A 17 2.21 -0.43 -6.98
C PHE A 17 0.99 0.05 -7.76
N CYS A 18 -0.21 -0.19 -7.23
CA CYS A 18 -1.49 0.04 -7.93
C CYS A 18 -2.24 1.30 -7.49
N GLY A 19 -1.86 1.91 -6.36
CA GLY A 19 -2.51 3.12 -5.89
C GLY A 19 -2.26 3.47 -4.43
N VAL A 20 -2.91 4.56 -4.03
CA VAL A 20 -2.87 5.13 -2.68
C VAL A 20 -4.30 5.28 -2.17
N ALA A 21 -4.58 4.75 -0.97
CA ALA A 21 -5.87 4.94 -0.29
C ALA A 21 -5.66 5.24 1.20
N GLU A 22 -6.65 5.86 1.82
CA GLU A 22 -6.64 6.21 3.23
C GLU A 22 -7.61 5.30 4.00
N MET A 23 -7.18 4.83 5.17
CA MET A 23 -8.07 4.16 6.12
C MET A 23 -8.91 5.22 6.84
N VAL A 24 -10.23 5.23 6.60
CA VAL A 24 -11.14 6.28 7.10
C VAL A 24 -11.95 5.87 8.33
N GLY A 25 -11.72 4.66 8.85
CA GLY A 25 -12.44 4.17 10.04
C GLY A 25 -11.83 2.90 10.62
N PRO A 26 -12.30 2.47 11.81
CA PRO A 26 -11.78 1.30 12.49
C PRO A 26 -12.14 -0.01 11.77
N VAL A 27 -11.40 -1.07 12.09
CA VAL A 27 -11.70 -2.44 11.64
C VAL A 27 -12.94 -2.97 12.38
N ASN A 28 -13.92 -3.42 11.61
CA ASN A 28 -15.06 -4.18 12.11
C ASN A 28 -14.81 -5.66 11.81
N PHE A 29 -14.53 -6.45 12.85
CA PHE A 29 -14.26 -7.88 12.73
C PHE A 29 -15.52 -8.74 12.60
N ASP A 30 -16.67 -8.22 13.03
CA ASP A 30 -17.96 -8.93 13.01
C ASP A 30 -18.58 -8.98 11.61
N LYS A 31 -18.09 -8.15 10.68
CA LYS A 31 -18.52 -8.15 9.29
C LYS A 31 -17.52 -8.93 8.42
N SER A 32 -17.74 -10.23 8.25
CA SER A 32 -17.15 -10.97 7.12
C SER A 32 -17.84 -10.55 5.83
N VAL A 33 -17.08 -10.50 4.74
CA VAL A 33 -17.59 -10.15 3.41
C VAL A 33 -17.17 -11.23 2.43
N ASP A 34 -18.10 -11.60 1.54
CA ASP A 34 -17.95 -12.79 0.67
C ASP A 34 -17.08 -12.52 -0.57
N PHE A 35 -16.56 -11.29 -0.72
CA PHE A 35 -15.70 -10.92 -1.84
C PHE A 35 -14.20 -11.07 -1.53
N TRP A 36 -13.83 -11.49 -0.32
CA TRP A 36 -12.44 -11.84 -0.04
C TRP A 36 -12.02 -13.05 -0.85
N GLN A 37 -10.84 -12.99 -1.48
CA GLN A 37 -10.35 -14.11 -2.31
C GLN A 37 -10.01 -15.37 -1.50
N GLN A 38 -9.84 -15.23 -0.18
CA GLN A 38 -9.54 -16.34 0.72
C GLN A 38 -10.52 -16.29 1.89
N ASP A 39 -11.22 -17.39 2.12
CA ASP A 39 -12.22 -17.55 3.20
C ASP A 39 -11.67 -17.37 4.61
N LYS A 40 -10.33 -17.32 4.74
CA LYS A 40 -9.64 -17.09 6.01
C LYS A 40 -9.64 -15.62 6.45
N TRP A 41 -10.05 -14.68 5.59
CA TRP A 41 -10.06 -13.26 5.91
C TRP A 41 -11.43 -12.86 6.47
N SER A 42 -11.44 -12.37 7.71
CA SER A 42 -12.63 -11.83 8.36
C SER A 42 -12.44 -10.36 8.68
N GLY A 43 -13.57 -9.65 8.76
CA GLY A 43 -13.60 -8.24 9.01
C GLY A 43 -13.37 -7.36 7.78
N GLN A 44 -13.65 -6.07 7.96
CA GLN A 44 -13.43 -5.04 6.97
C GLN A 44 -13.27 -3.68 7.65
N PHE A 45 -12.68 -2.72 6.94
CA PHE A 45 -12.69 -1.32 7.34
C PHE A 45 -12.89 -0.45 6.10
N PRO A 46 -13.51 0.74 6.27
CA PRO A 46 -13.72 1.64 5.16
C PRO A 46 -12.38 2.27 4.72
N VAL A 47 -12.18 2.34 3.41
CA VAL A 47 -11.04 3.02 2.78
C VAL A 47 -11.52 4.06 1.77
N LYS A 48 -10.76 5.13 1.61
CA LYS A 48 -10.98 6.15 0.58
C LYS A 48 -9.79 6.17 -0.37
N TRP A 49 -10.04 5.83 -1.64
CA TRP A 49 -9.02 5.92 -2.67
C TRP A 49 -8.70 7.38 -3.00
N HIS A 50 -7.40 7.71 -3.03
CA HIS A 50 -6.91 9.01 -3.46
C HIS A 50 -6.34 8.95 -4.87
N ILE A 51 -5.60 7.87 -5.19
CA ILE A 51 -4.97 7.65 -6.48
C ILE A 51 -5.12 6.17 -6.86
N ILE A 52 -5.58 5.90 -8.08
CA ILE A 52 -5.63 4.55 -8.67
C ILE A 52 -4.81 4.60 -9.95
N LYS A 53 -3.57 4.12 -9.89
CA LYS A 53 -2.63 4.09 -11.02
C LYS A 53 -1.55 3.05 -10.78
N ASP A 54 -1.26 2.27 -11.82
CA ASP A 54 -0.11 1.38 -11.82
C ASP A 54 1.19 2.17 -12.03
N VAL A 55 2.11 2.05 -11.07
CA VAL A 55 3.44 2.68 -11.11
C VAL A 55 4.51 1.61 -10.89
N PRO A 56 5.45 1.42 -11.84
CA PRO A 56 6.48 0.39 -11.74
C PRO A 56 7.40 0.55 -10.52
N ASN A 57 7.84 -0.57 -9.93
CA ASN A 57 8.75 -0.58 -8.78
C ASN A 57 10.11 0.09 -9.07
N SER A 58 10.51 0.22 -10.33
CA SER A 58 11.73 0.93 -10.70
C SER A 58 11.74 2.38 -10.20
N GLN A 59 10.57 3.02 -10.10
CA GLN A 59 10.42 4.38 -9.59
C GLN A 59 10.65 4.49 -8.08
N PHE A 60 10.60 3.38 -7.34
CA PHE A 60 10.65 3.39 -5.87
C PHE A 60 11.82 2.60 -5.29
N ARG A 61 12.55 1.80 -6.09
CA ARG A 61 13.62 0.90 -5.62
C ARG A 61 14.75 1.61 -4.88
N HIS A 62 14.95 2.90 -5.14
CA HIS A 62 15.96 3.73 -4.49
C HIS A 62 15.55 4.21 -3.09
N LEU A 63 14.28 4.08 -2.73
CA LEU A 63 13.76 4.46 -1.41
C LEU A 63 13.98 3.30 -0.43
N VAL A 64 14.77 3.56 0.59
CA VAL A 64 15.20 2.57 1.58
C VAL A 64 14.46 2.77 2.90
N LEU A 65 14.09 1.68 3.56
CA LEU A 65 13.43 1.69 4.86
C LEU A 65 14.41 1.28 5.96
N GLU A 66 14.83 2.25 6.77
CA GLU A 66 15.74 2.02 7.91
C GLU A 66 15.13 1.04 8.94
N ASN A 67 13.81 1.10 9.12
CA ASN A 67 13.05 0.21 10.00
C ASN A 67 12.76 -1.18 9.40
N ASN A 68 13.35 -1.52 8.24
CA ASN A 68 13.21 -2.80 7.58
C ASN A 68 14.55 -3.28 7.00
N ASP A 69 15.59 -3.34 7.84
CA ASP A 69 16.94 -3.79 7.49
C ASP A 69 17.56 -3.04 6.31
N ASN A 70 17.22 -1.76 6.12
CA ASN A 70 17.62 -0.98 4.95
C ASN A 70 17.24 -1.64 3.61
N LYS A 71 16.15 -2.40 3.58
CA LYS A 71 15.60 -2.94 2.33
C LYS A 71 14.84 -1.85 1.56
N PRO A 72 14.80 -1.95 0.22
CA PRO A 72 13.96 -1.07 -0.59
C PRO A 72 12.48 -1.15 -0.18
N VAL A 73 11.76 -0.04 -0.30
CA VAL A 73 10.31 0.02 -0.04
C VAL A 73 9.52 -0.98 -0.90
N THR A 74 10.03 -1.32 -2.08
CA THR A 74 9.45 -2.33 -3.00
C THR A 74 9.51 -3.76 -2.49
N ASN A 75 10.32 -4.00 -1.45
CA ASN A 75 10.53 -5.32 -0.83
C ASN A 75 9.81 -5.44 0.53
N SER A 76 8.92 -4.49 0.81
CA SER A 76 8.10 -4.48 2.01
C SER A 76 7.11 -5.66 2.02
N ARG A 77 6.84 -6.20 3.21
CA ARG A 77 5.79 -7.20 3.41
C ARG A 77 4.47 -6.52 3.75
N ASP A 78 3.41 -7.32 3.80
CA ASP A 78 2.10 -6.85 4.26
C ASP A 78 2.21 -6.12 5.59
N THR A 79 1.56 -4.95 5.66
CA THR A 79 1.49 -4.09 6.85
C THR A 79 2.81 -3.43 7.29
N GLN A 80 3.86 -3.46 6.45
CA GLN A 80 5.11 -2.76 6.73
C GLN A 80 4.88 -1.26 6.89
N GLU A 81 5.28 -0.72 8.04
CA GLU A 81 5.22 0.71 8.30
C GLU A 81 6.34 1.45 7.55
N VAL A 82 5.98 2.58 6.95
CA VAL A 82 6.89 3.47 6.23
C VAL A 82 6.94 4.81 6.97
N GLY A 83 8.15 5.29 7.25
CA GLY A 83 8.34 6.58 7.92
C GLY A 83 7.76 7.75 7.12
N ILE A 84 7.38 8.82 7.81
CA ILE A 84 6.68 9.98 7.23
C ILE A 84 7.42 10.53 6.00
N CYS A 85 8.74 10.71 6.09
CA CYS A 85 9.55 11.24 5.00
C CYS A 85 9.45 10.38 3.72
N VAL A 86 9.65 9.07 3.85
CA VAL A 86 9.56 8.14 2.71
C VAL A 86 8.13 8.08 2.19
N SER A 87 7.12 8.10 3.07
CA SER A 87 5.71 8.13 2.66
C SER A 87 5.37 9.37 1.82
N PHE A 88 5.85 10.56 2.21
CA PHE A 88 5.67 11.77 1.41
C PHE A 88 6.27 11.61 0.01
N ILE A 89 7.49 11.07 -0.10
CA ILE A 89 8.16 10.86 -1.39
C ILE A 89 7.40 9.86 -2.26
N VAL A 90 6.92 8.75 -1.69
CA VAL A 90 6.12 7.76 -2.43
C VAL A 90 4.83 8.40 -2.95
N THR A 91 4.10 9.13 -2.11
CA THR A 91 2.87 9.84 -2.54
C THR A 91 3.15 10.86 -3.65
N MET A 92 4.24 11.62 -3.56
CA MET A 92 4.63 12.57 -4.62
C MET A 92 4.95 11.87 -5.94
N ASN A 93 5.66 10.74 -5.90
CA ASN A 93 5.95 9.95 -7.10
C ASN A 93 4.66 9.42 -7.76
N PHE A 94 3.68 8.99 -6.97
CA PHE A 94 2.36 8.65 -7.48
C PHE A 94 1.64 9.83 -8.12
N ALA A 95 1.65 11.00 -7.47
CA ALA A 95 1.04 12.20 -8.02
C ALA A 95 1.71 12.61 -9.34
N PHE A 96 3.05 12.65 -9.38
CA PHE A 96 3.80 12.96 -10.59
C PHE A 96 3.49 11.98 -11.71
N ALA A 97 3.44 10.68 -11.41
CA ALA A 97 3.09 9.66 -12.38
C ALA A 97 1.69 9.90 -12.97
N VAL A 98 0.72 10.46 -12.24
CA VAL A 98 -0.65 10.71 -12.72
C VAL A 98 -0.76 11.98 -13.57
N TYR A 99 -0.06 13.05 -13.18
CA TYR A 99 -0.23 14.40 -13.76
C TYR A 99 0.81 14.78 -14.84
N CYS A 100 1.76 13.91 -15.15
CA CYS A 100 2.66 14.01 -16.29
C CYS A 100 2.39 12.91 -17.31
#